data_AF-X1ET72-F1
#
_entry.id   AF-X1ET72-F1
#
_cell.length_a   1.000
_cell.length_b   1.000
_cell.length_c   1.000
_cell.angle_alpha   90.00
_cell.angle_beta   90.00
_cell.angle_gamma   90.00
#
_symmetry.space_group_name_H-M   'P 1'
#
loop_
_entity.id
_entity.type
_entity.pdbx_description
1 polymer ?
#
loop_
_entity_poly.entity_id
_entity_poly.type
_entity_poly.pdbx_seq_one_letter_code
_entity_poly.pdbx_strand_id
1 'polypeptide(L)'
;NTTDGTVKAGAGTGVDWSSPAYIGDTSNNLTNIFLVNDNLMQGKEDNLWHYDSDGGTHPLMNDLRHNRSATNFKYVVEWQTAVYFSLVTGLGKISSYNSYSTVGPLQDAM
;
A
#
# COMPACT_ATOMS: atom_id res chain seq x y z
N ASN A 1 20.71 15.73 -15.71
CA ASN A 1 20.69 16.95 -14.87
C ASN A 1 19.38 17.67 -15.06
N THR A 2 18.53 17.66 -14.03
CA THR A 2 17.52 18.70 -13.85
C THR A 2 18.25 20.00 -13.50
N THR A 3 17.71 21.14 -13.94
CA THR A 3 18.33 22.47 -13.82
C THR A 3 18.37 23.02 -12.40
N ASP A 4 17.84 22.30 -11.41
CA ASP A 4 17.72 22.72 -10.01
C ASP A 4 18.84 22.18 -9.10
N GLY A 5 19.84 21.50 -9.67
CA GLY A 5 20.96 20.97 -8.89
C GLY A 5 20.62 19.75 -8.03
N THR A 6 19.42 19.17 -8.17
CA THR A 6 19.14 17.85 -7.61
C THR A 6 19.82 16.79 -8.46
N VAL A 7 20.74 16.04 -7.84
CA VAL A 7 21.19 14.77 -8.43
C VAL A 7 19.97 13.87 -8.37
N LYS A 8 19.47 13.37 -9.51
CA LYS A 8 18.41 12.36 -9.55
C LYS A 8 18.80 11.25 -8.56
N ALA A 9 18.03 11.10 -7.49
CA ALA A 9 18.23 10.03 -6.54
C ALA A 9 17.91 8.71 -7.26
N GLY A 10 18.95 8.00 -7.68
CA GLY A 10 18.86 6.60 -8.09
C GLY A 10 18.65 6.39 -9.60
N ALA A 11 19.65 5.81 -10.24
CA ALA A 11 19.47 4.98 -11.42
C ALA A 11 18.80 3.64 -11.03
N GLY A 12 17.65 3.70 -10.36
CA GLY A 12 16.80 2.56 -10.06
C GLY A 12 15.86 2.30 -11.24
N THR A 13 15.33 1.08 -11.34
CA THR A 13 14.35 0.68 -12.36
C THR A 13 12.95 1.30 -12.16
N GLY A 14 12.80 2.24 -11.22
CA GLY A 14 11.55 2.92 -10.92
C GLY A 14 11.22 4.01 -11.96
N VAL A 15 9.92 4.25 -12.17
CA VAL A 15 9.44 5.32 -13.05
C VAL A 15 9.30 6.61 -12.22
N ASP A 16 9.99 7.66 -12.66
CA ASP A 16 9.89 8.99 -12.05
C ASP A 16 8.50 9.61 -12.31
N TRP A 17 7.94 10.25 -11.30
CA TRP A 17 6.70 11.01 -11.42
C TRP A 17 6.99 12.36 -12.09
N SER A 18 6.36 12.61 -13.25
CA SER A 18 6.59 13.85 -14.01
C SER A 18 5.84 15.08 -13.47
N SER A 19 4.86 14.85 -12.58
CA SER A 19 4.03 15.90 -11.98
C SER A 19 3.48 15.45 -10.63
N PRO A 20 3.18 16.38 -9.70
CA PRO A 20 2.43 16.05 -8.48
C PRO A 20 1.12 15.34 -8.82
N ALA A 21 0.76 14.34 -8.03
CA ALA A 21 -0.45 13.57 -8.22
C ALA A 21 -1.44 13.77 -7.08
N TYR A 22 -2.73 13.80 -7.42
CA TYR A 22 -3.81 13.80 -6.44
C TYR A 22 -4.11 12.36 -6.02
N ILE A 23 -4.10 12.10 -4.72
CA ILE A 23 -4.33 10.78 -4.14
C ILE A 23 -5.59 10.83 -3.28
N GLY A 24 -6.54 9.96 -3.59
CA GLY A 24 -7.82 9.83 -2.89
C GLY A 24 -9.03 9.95 -3.80
N ASP A 25 -10.21 9.69 -3.24
CA ASP A 25 -11.50 9.90 -3.88
C ASP A 25 -12.58 10.19 -2.82
N THR A 26 -13.81 10.41 -3.28
CA THR A 26 -14.98 10.68 -2.41
C THR A 26 -15.76 9.41 -2.04
N SER A 27 -15.37 8.24 -2.55
CA SER A 27 -16.15 7.01 -2.42
C SER A 27 -15.84 6.27 -1.12
N ASN A 28 -14.57 6.20 -0.73
CA ASN A 28 -14.13 5.56 0.52
C ASN A 28 -12.94 6.31 1.11
N ASN A 29 -12.87 6.38 2.43
CA ASN A 29 -11.79 7.11 3.09
C ASN A 29 -10.45 6.40 2.88
N LEU A 30 -9.42 7.20 2.63
CA LEU A 30 -8.04 6.77 2.72
C LEU A 30 -7.64 6.78 4.19
N THR A 31 -7.14 5.64 4.68
CA THR A 31 -6.74 5.45 6.08
C THR A 31 -5.23 5.50 6.25
N ASN A 32 -4.44 5.20 5.21
CA ASN A 32 -2.98 5.28 5.24
C ASN A 32 -2.36 5.35 3.84
N ILE A 33 -1.16 5.92 3.74
CA ILE A 33 -0.30 5.93 2.53
C ILE A 33 1.08 5.42 2.95
N PHE A 34 1.57 4.39 2.27
CA PHE A 34 2.87 3.79 2.58
C PHE A 34 3.51 3.22 1.31
N LEU A 35 4.79 2.85 1.40
CA LEU A 35 5.54 2.27 0.29
C LEU A 35 5.77 0.78 0.52
N VAL A 36 5.69 -0.02 -0.54
CA VAL A 36 6.14 -1.42 -0.54
C VAL A 36 6.79 -1.74 -1.87
N ASN A 37 8.07 -2.14 -1.85
CA ASN A 37 8.81 -2.51 -3.06
C ASN A 37 8.68 -1.46 -4.17
N ASP A 38 8.94 -0.19 -3.83
CA ASP A 38 8.81 0.99 -4.70
C ASP A 38 7.39 1.29 -5.25
N ASN A 39 6.38 0.55 -4.79
CA ASN A 39 4.98 0.83 -5.13
C ASN A 39 4.36 1.73 -4.08
N LEU A 40 3.67 2.77 -4.54
CA LEU A 40 2.88 3.64 -3.68
C LEU A 40 1.55 2.98 -3.36
N MET A 41 1.34 2.67 -2.09
CA MET A 41 0.15 1.99 -1.60
C MET A 41 -0.83 2.98 -0.97
N GLN A 42 -2.10 2.86 -1.34
CA GLN A 42 -3.22 3.57 -0.76
C GLN A 42 -4.06 2.56 0.04
N GLY A 43 -3.90 2.58 1.37
CA GLY A 43 -4.79 1.85 2.27
C GLY A 43 -6.10 2.61 2.40
N LYS A 44 -7.21 1.98 2.01
CA LYS A 44 -8.55 2.54 2.12
C LYS A 44 -9.44 1.64 2.96
N GLU A 45 -10.58 2.16 3.38
CA GLU A 45 -11.54 1.39 4.17
C GLU A 45 -12.00 0.11 3.47
N ASP A 46 -12.02 0.08 2.14
CA ASP A 46 -12.63 -0.97 1.32
C ASP A 46 -11.64 -1.80 0.50
N ASN A 47 -10.36 -1.41 0.43
CA ASN A 47 -9.35 -2.09 -0.36
C ASN A 47 -7.94 -1.55 -0.08
N LEU A 48 -6.94 -2.29 -0.55
CA LEU A 48 -5.61 -1.77 -0.81
C LEU A 48 -5.46 -1.47 -2.30
N TRP A 49 -4.92 -0.30 -2.64
CA TRP A 49 -4.64 0.06 -4.02
C TRP A 49 -3.17 0.37 -4.24
N HIS A 50 -2.61 -0.12 -5.34
CA HIS A 50 -1.36 0.42 -5.87
C HIS A 50 -1.68 1.60 -6.78
N TYR A 51 -1.04 2.74 -6.52
CA TYR A 51 -1.11 3.93 -7.35
C TYR A 51 0.21 4.09 -8.12
N ASP A 52 0.14 4.00 -9.45
CA ASP A 52 1.32 4.08 -10.31
C ASP A 52 1.59 5.52 -10.77
N SER A 53 2.80 5.75 -11.31
CA SER A 53 3.25 7.05 -11.80
C SER A 53 2.47 7.57 -13.01
N ASP A 54 1.74 6.70 -13.72
CA ASP A 54 0.89 7.07 -14.84
C ASP A 54 -0.52 7.52 -14.37
N GLY A 55 -0.77 7.45 -13.06
CA GLY A 55 -2.03 7.82 -12.42
C GLY A 55 -3.05 6.69 -12.35
N GLY A 56 -2.65 5.45 -12.66
CA GLY A 56 -3.47 4.25 -12.55
C GLY A 56 -3.64 3.78 -11.10
N THR A 57 -4.82 3.24 -10.79
CA THR A 57 -5.13 2.61 -9.50
C THR A 57 -5.45 1.14 -9.68
N HIS A 58 -4.72 0.26 -8.99
CA HIS A 58 -4.84 -1.19 -9.12
C HIS A 58 -5.28 -1.82 -7.80
N PRO A 59 -6.44 -2.51 -7.75
CA PRO A 59 -6.93 -3.10 -6.51
C PRO A 59 -6.17 -4.37 -6.15
N LEU A 60 -5.84 -4.54 -4.87
CA LEU A 60 -5.00 -5.65 -4.38
C LEU A 60 -5.70 -6.55 -3.35
N MET A 61 -6.71 -6.06 -2.63
CA MET A 61 -7.42 -6.78 -1.55
C MET A 61 -8.95 -6.60 -1.67
N ASN A 62 -9.54 -7.17 -2.74
CA ASN A 62 -10.96 -6.99 -3.06
C ASN A 62 -11.94 -7.61 -2.03
N ASP A 63 -11.47 -8.50 -1.17
CA ASP A 63 -12.22 -9.07 -0.06
C ASP A 63 -12.67 -7.99 0.95
N LEU A 64 -11.90 -6.92 1.10
CA LEU A 64 -12.22 -5.81 1.99
C LEU A 64 -13.39 -4.95 1.51
N ARG A 65 -13.85 -5.11 0.26
CA ARG A 65 -15.04 -4.38 -0.24
C ARG A 65 -16.31 -4.75 0.52
N HIS A 66 -16.38 -6.00 0.97
CA HIS A 66 -17.47 -6.52 1.80
C HIS A 66 -17.20 -6.26 3.29
N ASN A 67 -15.93 -6.28 3.70
CA ASN A 67 -15.48 -6.04 5.08
C ASN A 67 -14.90 -4.62 5.25
N ARG A 68 -15.66 -3.62 4.78
CA ARG A 68 -15.23 -2.23 4.79
C ARG A 68 -15.16 -1.69 6.22
N SER A 69 -14.06 -1.03 6.57
CA SER A 69 -13.90 -0.47 7.91
C SER A 69 -12.86 0.66 7.95
N ALA A 70 -13.15 1.68 8.77
CA ALA A 70 -12.21 2.75 9.14
C ALA A 70 -10.96 2.23 9.89
N THR A 71 -10.93 0.96 10.29
CA THR A 71 -9.77 0.31 10.92
C THR A 71 -8.83 -0.35 9.93
N ASN A 72 -9.27 -0.61 8.69
CA ASN A 72 -8.42 -1.20 7.65
C ASN A 72 -7.26 -0.24 7.36
N PHE A 73 -6.03 -0.75 7.38
CA PHE A 73 -4.76 -0.04 7.19
C PHE A 73 -4.49 1.14 8.13
N LYS A 74 -5.32 1.39 9.14
CA LYS A 74 -5.14 2.51 10.08
C LYS A 74 -3.78 2.47 10.78
N TYR A 75 -3.30 1.28 11.13
CA TYR A 75 -1.98 1.06 11.68
C TYR A 75 -1.16 0.26 10.69
N VAL A 76 -0.01 0.79 10.29
CA VAL A 76 0.93 0.14 9.37
C VAL A 76 2.32 0.23 9.99
N VAL A 77 3.05 -0.88 9.99
CA VAL A 77 4.42 -0.93 10.46
C VAL A 77 5.25 -1.85 9.56
N GLU A 78 6.43 -1.39 9.19
CA GLU A 78 7.43 -2.25 8.56
C GLU A 78 8.22 -2.97 9.66
N TRP A 79 8.30 -4.29 9.56
CA TRP A 79 9.09 -5.10 10.47
C TRP A 79 9.84 -6.18 9.68
N GLN A 80 11.17 -6.19 9.81
CA GLN A 80 12.06 -6.97 8.96
C GLN A 80 11.81 -6.67 7.48
N THR A 81 11.43 -7.67 6.69
CA THR A 81 11.22 -7.56 5.23
C THR A 81 9.75 -7.53 4.85
N ALA A 82 8.86 -7.26 5.81
CA ALA A 82 7.42 -7.29 5.62
C ALA A 82 6.73 -6.07 6.20
N VAL A 83 5.63 -5.69 5.57
CA VAL A 83 4.72 -4.67 6.10
C VAL A 83 3.55 -5.35 6.78
N TYR A 84 3.31 -5.00 8.04
CA TYR A 84 2.16 -5.44 8.81
C TYR A 84 1.16 -4.31 8.91
N PHE A 85 -0.13 -4.63 8.79
CA PHE A 85 -1.18 -3.62 8.76
C PHE A 85 -2.45 -4.10 9.47
N SER A 86 -3.18 -3.19 10.08
CA SER A 86 -4.45 -3.52 10.72
C SER A 86 -5.55 -3.80 9.71
N LEU A 87 -6.39 -4.80 9.97
CA LEU A 87 -7.61 -5.11 9.25
C LEU A 87 -8.76 -5.24 10.24
N VAL A 88 -10.00 -5.05 9.78
CA VAL A 88 -11.20 -5.33 10.59
C VAL A 88 -11.26 -6.79 11.04
N THR A 89 -10.63 -7.68 10.27
CA THR A 89 -10.54 -9.12 10.55
C THR A 89 -9.29 -9.51 11.34
N GLY A 90 -8.41 -8.57 11.70
CA GLY A 90 -7.19 -8.85 12.46
C GLY A 90 -5.96 -8.13 11.92
N LEU A 91 -4.87 -8.88 11.71
CA LEU A 91 -3.62 -8.35 11.16
C LEU A 91 -3.44 -8.85 9.73
N GLY A 92 -2.96 -8.00 8.84
CA GLY A 92 -2.51 -8.37 7.51
C GLY A 92 -1.00 -8.23 7.37
N LYS A 93 -0.42 -8.90 6.38
CA LYS A 93 0.99 -8.84 6.02
C LYS A 93 1.16 -8.73 4.50
N ILE A 94 2.09 -7.87 4.10
CA ILE A 94 2.66 -7.83 2.75
C ILE A 94 4.09 -8.34 2.88
N SER A 95 4.39 -9.48 2.27
CA SER A 95 5.77 -9.99 2.23
C SER A 95 6.66 -9.12 1.33
N SER A 96 7.97 -9.33 1.40
CA SER A 96 8.94 -8.79 0.43
C SER A 96 8.66 -9.18 -1.03
N TYR A 97 7.86 -10.22 -1.29
CA TYR A 97 7.47 -10.66 -2.64
C TYR A 97 6.05 -10.20 -3.03
N ASN A 98 5.51 -9.17 -2.38
CA ASN A 98 4.15 -8.65 -2.61
C ASN A 98 3.02 -9.69 -2.44
N SER A 99 3.24 -10.78 -1.70
CA SER A 99 2.14 -11.65 -1.28
C SER A 99 1.37 -11.02 -0.12
N TYR A 100 0.05 -10.91 -0.29
CA TYR A 100 -0.87 -10.42 0.73
C TYR A 100 -1.47 -11.60 1.49
N SER A 101 -1.36 -11.58 2.82
CA SER A 101 -1.96 -12.60 3.67
C SER A 101 -2.51 -11.98 4.94
N THR A 102 -3.50 -12.64 5.54
CA THR A 102 -3.85 -12.37 6.94
C THR A 102 -2.78 -13.01 7.85
N VAL A 103 -2.66 -12.48 9.07
CA VAL A 103 -1.80 -12.99 10.13
C VAL A 103 -2.68 -13.17 11.35
N GLY A 104 -2.66 -14.36 11.93
CA GLY A 104 -3.39 -14.66 13.14
C GLY A 104 -2.76 -15.83 13.89
N PRO A 105 -3.07 -15.98 15.18
CA PRO A 105 -2.54 -17.06 16.03
C PRO A 105 -2.99 -18.48 15.63
N LEU A 106 -3.72 -18.65 14.52
CA LEU A 106 -4.37 -19.90 14.10
C LEU A 106 -4.03 -20.36 12.67
N GLN A 107 -2.96 -19.86 12.04
CA GLN A 107 -2.55 -20.33 10.71
C GLN A 107 -1.42 -21.37 10.71
N ASP A 108 -0.76 -21.61 11.85
CA ASP A 108 0.18 -22.73 12.05
C ASP A 108 -0.41 -23.75 13.04
N ALA A 109 -1.43 -24.47 12.60
CA ALA A 109 -1.86 -25.73 13.21
C ALA A 109 -2.83 -26.47 12.27
N MET A 110 -2.28 -27.09 11.23
CA MET A 110 -2.77 -28.36 10.67
C MET A 110 -1.76 -28.94 9.69
#